data_AF-A0A376MJ34-F1
#
_entry.id   AF-A0A376MJ34-F1
#
_cell.length_a   1.000
_cell.length_b   1.000
_cell.length_c   1.000
_cell.angle_alpha   90.00
_cell.angle_beta   90.00
_cell.angle_gamma   90.00
#
_symmetry.space_group_name_H-M   'P 1'
#
loop_
_entity.id
_entity.type
_entity.pdbx_description
1 polymer ?
#
loop_
_entity_poly.entity_id
_entity_poly.type
_entity_poly.pdbx_seq_one_letter_code
_entity_poly.pdbx_strand_id
1 'polypeptide(L)'
;MKNIIPQFRIPAELIQHDIDFVADHGVKFEYGCSPDLTVEQLKNQGFHYVLIATGTDKNSGVKLAGDNQNVWKSLPFLREYNKGTALKLGKHVVVVGAGNTAMDCARAALRVPGVEKATIVYRRSLQEMPAWREEYEEALHDGVEFRS
;
A
#
# COMPACT_ATOMS: atom_id res chain seq x y z
N MET A 1 -5.19 5.87 -4.03
CA MET A 1 -5.45 4.74 -3.10
C MET A 1 -5.91 3.47 -3.82
N LYS A 2 -6.76 3.58 -4.86
CA LYS A 2 -7.23 2.47 -5.73
C LYS A 2 -6.15 1.47 -6.18
N ASN A 3 -4.90 1.95 -6.32
CA ASN A 3 -3.79 1.15 -6.85
C ASN A 3 -2.84 0.59 -5.78
N ILE A 4 -3.09 0.78 -4.47
CA ILE A 4 -2.18 0.31 -3.41
C ILE A 4 -2.79 -0.82 -2.60
N ILE A 5 -4.06 -0.68 -2.21
CA ILE A 5 -4.75 -1.70 -1.42
C ILE A 5 -5.05 -2.88 -2.34
N PRO A 6 -4.67 -4.12 -1.99
CA PRO A 6 -4.98 -5.28 -2.82
C PRO A 6 -6.48 -5.51 -2.95
N GLN A 7 -6.93 -5.94 -4.14
CA GLN A 7 -8.35 -6.17 -4.43
C GLN A 7 -8.98 -7.27 -3.57
N PHE A 8 -8.18 -8.25 -3.11
CA PHE A 8 -8.65 -9.28 -2.17
C PHE A 8 -9.04 -8.70 -0.80
N ARG A 9 -8.56 -7.49 -0.47
CA ARG A 9 -8.84 -6.81 0.80
C ARG A 9 -9.98 -5.82 0.66
N ILE A 10 -9.95 -4.99 -0.38
CA ILE A 10 -11.03 -4.05 -0.70
C ILE A 10 -11.28 -4.06 -2.21
N PRO A 11 -12.45 -4.53 -2.67
CA PRO A 11 -12.85 -4.49 -4.08
C PRO A 11 -12.85 -3.07 -4.64
N ALA A 12 -12.45 -2.95 -5.91
CA ALA A 12 -12.35 -1.65 -6.57
C ALA A 12 -13.72 -0.97 -6.77
N GLU A 13 -14.79 -1.78 -6.83
CA GLU A 13 -16.18 -1.37 -6.98
C GLU A 13 -16.69 -0.67 -5.73
N LEU A 14 -16.31 -1.14 -4.53
CA LEU A 14 -16.67 -0.49 -3.27
C LEU A 14 -16.03 0.90 -3.16
N ILE A 15 -14.75 1.02 -3.54
CA ILE A 15 -14.06 2.32 -3.59
C ILE A 15 -14.75 3.25 -4.59
N GLN A 16 -15.19 2.71 -5.73
CA GLN A 16 -15.89 3.52 -6.72
C GLN A 16 -17.25 4.00 -6.21
N HIS A 17 -18.00 3.13 -5.55
CA HIS A 17 -19.29 3.49 -4.94
C HIS A 17 -19.15 4.63 -3.93
N ASP A 18 -18.12 4.61 -3.07
CA ASP A 18 -17.86 5.70 -2.12
C ASP A 18 -17.51 7.02 -2.84
N ILE A 19 -16.75 6.95 -3.94
CA ILE A 19 -16.42 8.14 -4.75
C ILE A 19 -17.69 8.72 -5.39
N ASP A 20 -18.51 7.86 -6.00
CA ASP A 20 -19.74 8.25 -6.68
C ASP A 20 -20.73 8.86 -5.68
N PHE A 21 -20.87 8.25 -4.50
CA PHE A 21 -21.67 8.80 -3.41
C PHE A 21 -21.24 10.22 -3.06
N VAL A 22 -19.94 10.47 -2.89
CA VAL A 22 -19.44 11.82 -2.57
C VAL A 22 -19.63 12.81 -3.73
N ALA A 23 -19.45 12.36 -4.98
CA ALA A 23 -19.68 13.16 -6.18
C ALA A 23 -21.14 13.60 -6.31
N ASP A 24 -22.07 12.66 -6.10
CA ASP A 24 -23.52 12.89 -6.18
C ASP A 24 -24.02 13.87 -5.10
N HIS A 25 -23.25 14.07 -4.02
CA HIS A 25 -23.51 15.06 -2.97
C HIS A 25 -22.83 16.42 -3.24
N GLY A 26 -22.39 16.67 -4.49
CA GLY A 26 -21.96 17.99 -4.95
C GLY A 26 -20.47 18.29 -4.76
N VAL A 27 -19.66 17.31 -4.37
CA VAL A 27 -18.21 17.47 -4.32
C VAL A 27 -17.64 17.51 -5.74
N LYS A 28 -16.81 18.52 -6.01
CA LYS A 28 -16.09 18.66 -7.29
C LYS A 28 -14.69 18.09 -7.15
N PHE A 29 -14.35 17.15 -8.01
CA PHE A 29 -13.01 16.57 -8.09
C PHE A 29 -12.22 17.23 -9.21
N GLU A 30 -11.09 17.82 -8.86
CA GLU A 30 -10.09 18.29 -9.82
C GLU A 30 -8.88 17.35 -9.76
N TYR A 31 -8.63 16.65 -10.88
CA TYR A 31 -7.50 15.74 -11.01
C TYR A 31 -6.37 16.41 -11.78
N GLY A 32 -5.13 15.95 -11.58
CA GLY A 32 -3.97 16.50 -12.30
C GLY A 32 -3.58 17.91 -11.88
N CYS A 33 -3.94 18.33 -10.67
CA CYS A 33 -3.52 19.61 -10.10
C CYS A 33 -1.99 19.75 -10.10
N SER A 34 -1.51 20.99 -10.22
CA SER A 34 -0.08 21.31 -10.17
C SER A 34 0.57 20.76 -8.87
N PRO A 35 1.76 20.14 -8.94
CA PRO A 35 2.50 19.76 -7.75
C PRO A 35 2.94 20.96 -6.91
N ASP A 36 2.98 22.16 -7.50
CA ASP A 36 3.35 23.41 -6.84
C ASP A 36 2.15 24.18 -6.29
N LEU A 37 0.96 23.55 -6.25
CA LEU A 37 -0.25 24.17 -5.72
C LEU A 37 -0.08 24.54 -4.24
N THR A 38 -0.29 25.81 -3.90
CA THR A 38 -0.16 26.32 -2.52
C THR A 38 -1.50 26.67 -1.90
N VAL A 39 -1.54 26.67 -0.56
CA VAL A 39 -2.72 27.12 0.21
C VAL A 39 -3.07 28.56 -0.12
N GLU A 40 -2.08 29.42 -0.40
CA GLU A 40 -2.31 30.82 -0.75
C GLU A 40 -3.00 30.96 -2.12
N GLN A 41 -2.56 30.18 -3.11
CA GLN A 41 -3.23 30.13 -4.42
C GLN A 41 -4.69 29.71 -4.30
N LEU A 42 -4.99 28.71 -3.45
CA LEU A 42 -6.38 28.30 -3.17
C LEU A 42 -7.17 29.42 -2.49
N LYS A 43 -6.60 30.11 -1.50
CA LYS A 43 -7.27 31.25 -0.87
C LYS A 43 -7.56 32.37 -1.87
N ASN A 44 -6.63 32.65 -2.79
CA ASN A 44 -6.80 33.65 -3.86
C ASN A 44 -7.88 33.24 -4.88
N GLN A 45 -8.18 31.94 -5.01
CA GLN A 45 -9.30 31.43 -5.80
C GLN A 45 -10.66 31.50 -5.06
N GLY A 46 -10.69 31.98 -3.82
CA GLY A 46 -11.91 32.17 -3.03
C GLY A 46 -12.21 31.05 -2.02
N PHE A 47 -11.31 30.07 -1.83
CA PHE A 47 -11.49 29.04 -0.81
C PHE A 47 -11.21 29.62 0.60
N HIS A 48 -12.24 29.60 1.47
CA HIS A 48 -12.13 30.15 2.84
C HIS A 48 -11.44 29.18 3.82
N TYR A 49 -11.67 27.88 3.66
CA TYR A 49 -11.09 26.83 4.49
C TYR A 49 -10.35 25.82 3.62
N VAL A 50 -9.17 25.41 4.06
CA VAL A 50 -8.32 24.45 3.34
C VAL A 50 -7.94 23.33 4.28
N LEU A 51 -8.31 22.10 3.92
CA LEU A 51 -7.89 20.88 4.59
C LEU A 51 -6.78 20.20 3.77
N ILE A 52 -5.65 19.89 4.41
CA ILE A 52 -4.55 19.18 3.77
C ILE A 52 -4.64 17.69 4.13
N ALA A 53 -5.01 16.88 3.16
CA ALA A 53 -5.18 15.43 3.29
C ALA A 53 -4.40 14.66 2.20
N THR A 54 -3.17 15.09 1.90
CA THR A 54 -2.33 14.54 0.82
C THR A 54 -1.75 13.15 1.13
N GLY A 55 -1.93 12.66 2.36
CA GLY A 55 -1.36 11.40 2.84
C GLY A 55 0.16 11.48 3.03
N THR A 56 0.80 10.32 3.11
CA THR A 56 2.26 10.21 3.27
C THR A 56 2.82 9.21 2.26
N ASP A 57 3.70 9.65 1.36
CA ASP A 57 4.36 8.77 0.37
C ASP A 57 5.80 8.38 0.80
N LYS A 58 6.12 8.52 2.10
CA LYS A 58 7.46 8.25 2.61
C LYS A 58 7.72 6.74 2.63
N ASN A 59 8.30 6.23 1.56
CA ASN A 59 8.88 4.89 1.52
C ASN A 59 10.27 4.90 2.16
N SER A 60 10.38 4.45 3.41
CA SER A 60 11.68 4.12 4.01
C SER A 60 12.11 2.74 3.51
N GLY A 61 13.12 2.70 2.63
CA GLY A 61 13.78 1.46 2.25
C GLY A 61 14.92 1.11 3.21
N VAL A 62 15.23 -0.19 3.32
CA VAL A 62 16.47 -0.65 3.94
C VAL A 62 17.55 -0.63 2.86
N LYS A 63 18.71 -0.05 3.17
CA LYS A 63 19.89 -0.18 2.31
C LYS A 63 20.49 -1.57 2.53
N LEU A 64 20.38 -2.43 1.52
CA LEU A 64 21.07 -3.71 1.49
C LEU A 64 22.39 -3.53 0.74
N ALA A 65 23.43 -4.24 1.16
CA ALA A 65 24.68 -4.28 0.43
C ALA A 65 24.52 -5.07 -0.88
N GLY A 66 25.34 -4.75 -1.88
CA GLY A 66 25.31 -5.38 -3.20
C GLY A 66 24.37 -4.69 -4.20
N ASP A 67 24.20 -5.33 -5.35
CA ASP A 67 23.46 -4.85 -6.53
C ASP A 67 22.20 -5.68 -6.82
N ASN A 68 21.62 -6.30 -5.78
CA ASN A 68 20.47 -7.18 -5.92
C ASN A 68 19.26 -6.43 -6.53
N GLN A 69 18.91 -6.81 -7.76
CA GLN A 69 17.78 -6.22 -8.49
C GLN A 69 16.41 -6.70 -8.00
N ASN A 70 16.35 -7.71 -7.12
CA ASN A 70 15.09 -8.24 -6.57
C ASN A 70 14.61 -7.48 -5.34
N VAL A 71 15.09 -6.26 -5.11
CA VAL A 71 14.65 -5.41 -4.00
C VAL A 71 13.50 -4.52 -4.46
N TRP A 72 12.31 -4.79 -3.94
CA TRP A 72 11.11 -4.03 -4.25
C TRP A 72 10.75 -3.08 -3.10
N LYS A 73 10.40 -1.84 -3.43
CA LYS A 73 9.68 -0.97 -2.50
C LYS A 73 8.22 -1.40 -2.43
N SER A 74 7.62 -1.34 -1.24
CA SER A 74 6.27 -1.84 -0.99
C SER A 74 5.21 -1.21 -1.90
N LEU A 75 5.16 0.12 -2.00
CA LEU A 75 4.12 0.78 -2.80
C LEU A 75 4.27 0.49 -4.31
N PRO A 76 5.46 0.61 -4.93
CA PRO A 76 5.66 0.17 -6.32
C PRO A 76 5.27 -1.29 -6.57
N PHE A 77 5.64 -2.21 -5.68
CA PHE A 77 5.25 -3.62 -5.79
C PHE A 77 3.73 -3.80 -5.80
N LEU A 78 3.03 -3.24 -4.82
CA LEU A 78 1.57 -3.35 -4.72
C LEU A 78 0.86 -2.71 -5.93
N ARG A 79 1.40 -1.62 -6.48
CA ARG A 79 0.89 -1.02 -7.72
C ARG A 79 0.99 -1.96 -8.90
N GLU A 80 2.14 -2.60 -9.10
CA GLU A 80 2.33 -3.52 -10.22
C GLU A 80 1.52 -4.81 -10.04
N TYR A 81 1.41 -5.31 -8.80
CA TYR A 81 0.53 -6.43 -8.48
C TYR A 81 -0.93 -6.13 -8.84
N ASN A 82 -1.45 -4.97 -8.40
CA ASN A 82 -2.83 -4.57 -8.66
C ASN A 82 -3.13 -4.30 -10.15
N LYS A 83 -2.11 -3.96 -10.96
CA LYS A 83 -2.25 -3.84 -12.41
C LYS A 83 -2.33 -5.20 -13.12
N GLY A 84 -2.03 -6.29 -12.43
CA GLY A 84 -1.88 -7.61 -13.05
C GLY A 84 -0.58 -7.75 -13.85
N THR A 85 0.44 -6.93 -13.56
CA THR A 85 1.76 -7.06 -14.20
C THR A 85 2.35 -8.43 -13.87
N ALA A 86 2.99 -9.09 -14.85
CA ALA A 86 3.69 -10.35 -14.62
C ALA A 86 4.94 -10.11 -13.75
N LEU A 87 4.84 -10.38 -12.45
CA LEU A 87 5.91 -10.19 -11.47
C LEU A 87 6.78 -11.44 -11.36
N LYS A 88 8.11 -11.25 -11.35
CA LYS A 88 9.10 -12.32 -11.14
C LYS A 88 9.82 -12.09 -9.81
N LEU A 89 9.28 -12.65 -8.74
CA LEU A 89 9.82 -12.45 -7.37
C LEU A 89 10.80 -13.54 -6.92
N GLY A 90 10.85 -14.67 -7.64
CA GLY A 90 11.53 -15.89 -7.18
C GLY A 90 10.65 -16.73 -6.25
N LYS A 91 11.23 -17.78 -5.67
CA LYS A 91 10.48 -18.77 -4.86
C LYS A 91 10.23 -18.34 -3.42
N HIS A 92 11.15 -17.58 -2.83
CA HIS A 92 11.08 -17.16 -1.44
C HIS A 92 11.17 -15.65 -1.35
N VAL A 93 10.14 -15.04 -0.76
CA VAL A 93 10.02 -13.59 -0.61
C VAL A 93 10.16 -13.22 0.86
N VAL A 94 10.99 -12.22 1.15
CA VAL A 94 11.10 -11.63 2.48
C VAL A 94 10.53 -10.22 2.43
N VAL A 95 9.58 -9.94 3.33
CA VAL A 95 9.00 -8.61 3.52
C VAL A 95 9.53 -8.04 4.83
N VAL A 96 10.17 -6.89 4.77
CA VAL A 96 10.76 -6.24 5.95
C VAL A 96 9.80 -5.19 6.50
N GLY A 97 9.43 -5.33 7.78
CA GLY A 97 8.45 -4.48 8.46
C GLY A 97 7.26 -5.29 9.00
N ALA A 98 6.33 -4.64 9.69
CA ALA A 98 5.17 -5.34 10.26
C ALA A 98 3.92 -4.44 10.39
N GLY A 99 3.78 -3.43 9.54
CA GLY A 99 2.54 -2.65 9.42
C GLY A 99 1.57 -3.28 8.43
N ASN A 100 0.37 -2.70 8.27
CA ASN A 100 -0.63 -3.20 7.32
C ASN A 100 -0.07 -3.35 5.90
N THR A 101 0.77 -2.41 5.44
CA THR A 101 1.45 -2.52 4.15
C THR A 101 2.37 -3.75 4.04
N ALA A 102 2.99 -4.19 5.13
CA ALA A 102 3.80 -5.42 5.12
C ALA A 102 2.90 -6.67 4.99
N MET A 103 1.74 -6.68 5.64
CA MET A 103 0.74 -7.75 5.51
C MET A 103 0.23 -7.85 4.07
N ASP A 104 -0.19 -6.71 3.49
CA ASP A 104 -0.61 -6.59 2.10
C ASP A 104 0.48 -7.13 1.14
N CYS A 105 1.74 -6.70 1.35
CA CYS A 105 2.85 -7.15 0.52
C CYS A 105 3.08 -8.66 0.59
N ALA A 106 3.05 -9.25 1.79
CA ALA A 106 3.31 -10.68 1.97
C ALA A 106 2.19 -11.54 1.36
N ARG A 107 0.93 -11.15 1.59
CA ARG A 107 -0.25 -11.82 1.05
C ARG A 107 -0.33 -11.69 -0.47
N ALA A 108 0.00 -10.52 -1.03
CA ALA A 108 0.10 -10.33 -2.46
C ALA A 108 1.24 -11.16 -3.08
N ALA A 109 2.41 -11.23 -2.42
CA ALA A 109 3.54 -12.01 -2.89
C ALA A 109 3.22 -13.51 -3.00
N LEU A 110 2.52 -14.10 -2.01
CA LEU A 110 2.08 -15.50 -2.07
C LEU A 110 1.14 -15.80 -3.25
N ARG A 111 0.44 -14.79 -3.76
CA ARG A 111 -0.46 -14.93 -4.92
C ARG A 111 0.27 -14.76 -6.26
N VAL A 112 1.56 -14.38 -6.25
CA VAL A 112 2.35 -14.28 -7.48
C VAL A 112 2.81 -15.67 -7.92
N PRO A 113 2.58 -16.08 -9.19
CA PRO A 113 3.00 -17.39 -9.68
C PRO A 113 4.50 -17.66 -9.47
N GLY A 114 4.81 -18.84 -8.92
CA GLY A 114 6.17 -19.30 -8.65
C GLY A 114 6.72 -18.94 -7.26
N VAL A 115 6.00 -18.12 -6.48
CA VAL A 115 6.31 -17.93 -5.06
C VAL A 115 5.82 -19.14 -4.27
N GLU A 116 6.72 -19.75 -3.50
CA GLU A 116 6.43 -20.89 -2.63
C GLU A 116 6.28 -20.46 -1.16
N LYS A 117 6.89 -19.32 -0.80
CA LYS A 117 6.93 -18.84 0.59
C LYS A 117 7.09 -17.33 0.66
N ALA A 118 6.32 -16.70 1.54
CA ALA A 118 6.52 -15.33 1.96
C ALA A 118 6.78 -15.28 3.47
N THR A 119 7.76 -14.48 3.88
CA THR A 119 8.12 -14.33 5.29
C THR A 119 8.20 -12.86 5.65
N ILE A 120 7.44 -12.47 6.66
CA ILE A 120 7.54 -11.16 7.29
C ILE A 120 8.67 -11.20 8.33
N VAL A 121 9.64 -10.30 8.18
CA VAL A 121 10.72 -10.09 9.15
C VAL A 121 10.49 -8.76 9.87
N TYR A 122 10.40 -8.85 11.19
CA TYR A 122 10.18 -7.70 12.06
C TYR A 122 11.23 -7.63 13.15
N ARG A 123 11.63 -6.42 13.53
CA ARG A 123 12.72 -6.21 14.50
C ARG A 123 12.27 -6.17 15.96
N ARG A 124 10.97 -6.29 16.23
CA ARG A 124 10.38 -6.19 17.58
C ARG A 124 9.41 -7.35 17.80
N SER A 125 8.84 -7.43 19.00
CA SER A 125 7.90 -8.49 19.35
C SER A 125 6.57 -8.38 18.59
N LEU A 126 5.82 -9.48 18.54
CA LEU A 126 4.46 -9.50 18.00
C LEU A 126 3.52 -8.52 18.73
N GLN A 127 3.72 -8.29 20.04
CA GLN A 127 2.91 -7.35 20.83
C GLN A 127 3.10 -5.90 20.41
N GLU A 128 4.25 -5.57 19.82
CA GLU A 128 4.60 -4.24 19.33
C GLU A 128 4.28 -4.05 17.84
N MET A 129 3.67 -5.05 17.21
CA MET A 129 3.34 -5.04 15.79
C MET A 129 2.35 -3.90 15.49
N PRO A 130 2.67 -2.98 14.56
CA PRO A 130 1.81 -1.85 14.25
C PRO A 130 0.66 -2.22 13.31
N ALA A 131 0.68 -3.40 12.70
CA ALA A 131 -0.46 -3.88 11.92
C ALA A 131 -1.67 -4.12 12.82
N TRP A 132 -2.86 -3.92 12.25
CA TRP A 132 -4.10 -4.31 12.91
C TRP A 132 -4.14 -5.83 13.11
N ARG A 133 -4.85 -6.25 14.16
CA ARG A 133 -4.88 -7.67 14.55
C ARG A 133 -5.49 -8.51 13.44
N GLU A 134 -6.56 -8.01 12.83
CA GLU A 134 -7.26 -8.67 11.73
C GLU A 134 -6.34 -8.88 10.53
N GLU A 135 -5.54 -7.87 10.16
CA GLU A 135 -4.59 -7.95 9.04
C GLU A 135 -3.49 -8.99 9.28
N TYR A 136 -3.04 -9.11 10.53
CA TYR A 136 -2.10 -10.15 10.94
C TYR A 136 -2.72 -11.55 10.87
N GLU A 137 -3.95 -11.72 11.38
CA GLU A 137 -4.67 -12.99 11.38
C GLU A 137 -4.98 -13.47 9.95
N GLU A 138 -5.38 -12.55 9.06
CA GLU A 138 -5.57 -12.86 7.65
C GLU A 138 -4.26 -13.26 6.96
N ALA A 139 -3.14 -12.61 7.29
CA ALA A 139 -1.83 -12.98 6.76
C ALA A 139 -1.41 -14.40 7.23
N LEU A 140 -1.65 -14.75 8.49
CA LEU A 140 -1.45 -16.12 8.98
C LEU A 140 -2.32 -17.14 8.25
N HIS A 141 -3.60 -16.82 8.04
CA HIS A 141 -4.53 -17.69 7.33
C HIS A 141 -4.11 -17.94 5.88
N ASP A 142 -3.55 -16.92 5.22
CA ASP A 142 -2.96 -17.03 3.88
C ASP A 142 -1.63 -17.81 3.85
N GLY A 143 -1.08 -18.20 5.00
CA GLY A 143 0.16 -18.97 5.11
C GLY A 143 1.44 -18.12 5.17
N VAL A 144 1.34 -16.83 5.50
CA VAL A 144 2.52 -15.97 5.70
C VAL A 144 3.27 -16.40 6.96
N GLU A 145 4.58 -16.61 6.82
CA GLU A 145 5.45 -16.88 7.97
C GLU A 145 5.93 -15.59 8.63
N PHE A 146 6.14 -15.63 9.94
CA PHE A 146 6.63 -14.50 10.72
C PHE A 146 7.95 -14.85 11.41
N ARG A 147 8.90 -13.92 11.33
CA ARG A 147 10.17 -13.97 12.06
C ARG A 147 10.40 -12.63 12.75
N SER A 148 10.31 -12.66 14.08
CA SER A 148 10.59 -11.54 14.99
C SER A 148 11.92 -11.74 15.70
#